data_AF-A0A0R3WI10-F1
#
_entry.id   AF-A0A0R3WI10-F1
#
_cell.length_a   1.000
_cell.length_b   1.000
_cell.length_c   1.000
_cell.angle_alpha   90.00
_cell.angle_beta   90.00
_cell.angle_gamma   90.00
#
_symmetry.space_group_name_H-M   'P 1'
#
loop_
_entity.id
_entity.type
_entity.pdbx_description
1 polymer ?
#
loop_
_entity_poly.entity_id
_entity_poly.type
_entity_poly.pdbx_seq_one_letter_code
_entity_poly.pdbx_strand_id
1 'polypeptide(L)'
;MQRAELLESLLEVSTNEECTCQLKNELGQYFNLMVGVILESANLLPPQALGTSTFNQCIFSLGQTVSPIRQLLLNLTSVRSMRQRICDGQIHLSLLVSLLPELQDTASRLTIAGILKNCCFEEEYHGRLCYHSDDMIVSALIVLCDANDVIKDEDLCKLPPPIREVYHSRSAKRESDVLVKTTICEALLQLCATKTGRQYLRSLGLYFILREMHRFECDEENILKTTKQGKELLTQKNLVFVVEHVVDQLICEENERPKDYSSLRDVPIDKETEEKLDKAKSAYFNST
;
A
#
# COMPACT_ATOMS: atom_id res chain seq x y z
N MET A 1 11.37 -33.73 3.47
CA MET A 1 10.69 -32.66 2.74
C MET A 1 11.74 -31.80 2.08
N GLN A 2 11.72 -31.71 0.76
CA GLN A 2 12.51 -30.69 0.06
C GLN A 2 12.04 -29.31 0.54
N ARG A 3 12.96 -28.33 0.64
CA ARG A 3 12.63 -26.98 1.15
C ARG A 3 11.50 -26.30 0.38
N ALA A 4 11.32 -26.62 -0.90
CA ALA A 4 10.21 -26.17 -1.73
C ALA A 4 8.86 -26.73 -1.26
N GLU A 5 8.77 -28.03 -0.98
CA GLU A 5 7.55 -28.68 -0.47
C GLU A 5 7.11 -28.08 0.88
N LEU A 6 8.07 -27.67 1.73
CA LEU A 6 7.77 -26.98 2.98
C LEU A 6 7.15 -25.60 2.74
N LEU A 7 7.68 -24.83 1.79
CA LEU A 7 7.19 -23.51 1.47
C LEU A 7 5.81 -23.57 0.82
N GLU A 8 5.57 -24.54 -0.06
CA GLU A 8 4.25 -24.83 -0.63
C GLU A 8 3.25 -25.23 0.45
N SER A 9 3.64 -26.12 1.36
CA SER A 9 2.80 -26.51 2.50
C SER A 9 2.47 -25.32 3.40
N LEU A 10 3.45 -24.47 3.71
CA LEU A 10 3.24 -23.26 4.51
C LEU A 10 2.33 -22.25 3.79
N LEU A 11 2.46 -22.12 2.47
CA LEU A 11 1.58 -21.29 1.66
C LEU A 11 0.15 -21.79 1.71
N GLU A 12 -0.08 -23.08 1.46
CA GLU A 12 -1.41 -23.70 1.51
C GLU A 12 -2.04 -23.47 2.89
N VAL A 13 -1.30 -23.74 3.96
CA VAL A 13 -1.76 -23.58 5.33
C VAL A 13 -2.04 -22.10 5.65
N SER A 14 -1.25 -21.16 5.12
CA SER A 14 -1.44 -19.72 5.35
C SER A 14 -2.70 -19.13 4.70
N THR A 15 -3.35 -19.85 3.79
CA THR A 15 -4.63 -19.41 3.21
C THR A 15 -5.81 -19.63 4.16
N ASN A 16 -5.63 -20.45 5.21
CA ASN A 16 -6.64 -20.71 6.23
C ASN A 16 -6.39 -19.85 7.47
N GLU A 17 -7.37 -19.05 7.88
CA GLU A 17 -7.24 -18.11 9.00
C GLU A 17 -6.92 -18.79 10.35
N GLU A 18 -7.51 -19.95 10.63
CA GLU A 18 -7.27 -20.73 11.85
C GLU A 18 -5.83 -21.23 11.90
N CYS A 19 -5.32 -21.73 10.77
CA CYS A 19 -3.95 -22.19 10.69
C CYS A 19 -2.93 -21.03 10.70
N THR A 20 -3.23 -19.90 10.04
CA THR A 20 -2.40 -18.69 10.10
C THR A 20 -2.29 -18.16 11.54
N CYS A 21 -3.36 -18.27 12.32
CA CYS A 21 -3.34 -17.97 13.75
C CYS A 21 -2.44 -18.91 14.57
N GLN A 22 -2.24 -20.15 14.16
CA GLN A 22 -1.32 -21.10 14.81
C GLN A 22 0.14 -20.84 14.41
N LEU A 23 0.39 -20.47 13.16
CA LEU A 23 1.74 -20.22 12.62
C LEU A 23 2.34 -18.87 13.05
N LYS A 24 1.52 -17.91 13.49
CA LYS A 24 1.93 -16.51 13.75
C LYS A 24 3.14 -16.33 14.67
N ASN A 25 3.28 -17.13 15.72
CA ASN A 25 4.32 -16.93 16.72
C ASN A 25 5.68 -17.44 16.24
N GLU A 26 5.69 -18.53 15.50
CA GLU A 26 6.90 -19.07 14.88
C GLU A 26 7.28 -18.23 13.66
N LEU A 27 6.36 -18.00 12.71
CA LEU A 27 6.65 -17.26 11.48
C LEU A 27 6.92 -15.76 11.71
N GLY A 28 6.36 -15.17 12.76
CA GLY A 28 6.68 -13.81 13.16
C GLY A 28 8.16 -13.61 13.52
N GLN A 29 8.83 -14.64 14.05
CA GLN A 29 10.26 -14.58 14.34
C GLN A 29 11.11 -14.59 13.06
N TYR A 30 10.58 -15.16 11.98
CA TYR A 30 11.23 -15.24 10.67
C TYR A 30 10.88 -14.08 9.74
N PHE A 31 10.08 -13.09 10.16
CA PHE A 31 9.71 -11.94 9.32
C PHE A 31 10.95 -11.22 8.77
N ASN A 32 11.91 -10.90 9.64
CA ASN A 32 13.14 -10.22 9.24
C ASN A 32 13.95 -11.07 8.25
N LEU A 33 13.98 -12.39 8.45
CA LEU A 33 14.63 -13.33 7.54
C LEU A 33 13.94 -13.32 6.16
N MET A 34 12.61 -13.39 6.13
CA MET A 34 11.82 -13.38 4.90
C MET A 34 12.00 -12.07 4.12
N VAL A 35 11.98 -10.92 4.80
CA VAL A 35 12.24 -9.62 4.17
C VAL A 35 13.67 -9.54 3.65
N GLY A 36 14.65 -9.98 4.42
CA GLY A 36 16.05 -10.03 3.99
C GLY A 36 16.25 -10.88 2.73
N VAL A 37 15.54 -12.01 2.61
CA VAL A 37 15.54 -12.83 1.39
C VAL A 37 14.97 -12.09 0.19
N ILE A 38 13.88 -11.36 0.39
CA ILE A 38 13.28 -10.57 -0.69
C ILE A 38 14.23 -9.47 -1.15
N LEU A 39 14.89 -8.76 -0.22
CA LEU A 39 15.79 -7.64 -0.54
C LEU A 39 17.07 -8.08 -1.26
N GLU A 40 17.71 -9.16 -0.81
CA GLU A 40 18.92 -9.68 -1.47
C GLU A 40 18.59 -10.18 -2.89
N SER A 41 17.43 -10.81 -3.08
CA SER A 41 17.00 -11.26 -4.42
C SER A 41 16.74 -10.13 -5.41
N ALA A 42 16.46 -8.92 -4.91
CA ALA A 42 16.27 -7.74 -5.73
C ALA A 42 17.61 -7.04 -6.08
N ASN A 43 18.75 -7.60 -5.62
CA ASN A 43 20.09 -6.99 -5.70
C ASN A 43 20.21 -5.62 -4.99
N LEU A 44 19.34 -5.35 -4.01
CA LEU A 44 19.21 -4.01 -3.38
C LEU A 44 19.90 -3.89 -2.00
N LEU A 45 20.63 -4.91 -1.55
CA LEU A 45 21.47 -4.84 -0.34
C LEU A 45 22.89 -5.38 -0.58
N PRO A 46 23.95 -4.67 -0.13
CA PRO A 46 25.27 -5.28 -0.01
C PRO A 46 25.26 -6.32 1.14
N PRO A 47 25.98 -7.46 1.00
CA PRO A 47 25.96 -8.60 1.95
C PRO A 47 26.33 -8.30 3.42
N GLN A 48 26.72 -7.06 3.71
CA GLN A 48 27.28 -6.61 4.98
C GLN A 48 26.21 -6.08 5.94
N ALA A 49 25.02 -5.73 5.45
CA ALA A 49 23.94 -5.12 6.26
C ALA A 49 23.05 -6.13 7.00
N LEU A 50 23.15 -7.43 6.73
CA LEU A 50 22.20 -8.45 7.23
C LEU A 50 22.79 -9.50 8.18
N GLY A 51 24.05 -9.34 8.59
CA GLY A 51 24.63 -10.01 9.75
C GLY A 51 24.39 -11.54 9.87
N THR A 52 25.08 -12.36 9.05
CA THR A 52 25.75 -13.64 9.39
C THR A 52 26.00 -14.49 8.12
N SER A 53 27.09 -15.27 8.09
CA SER A 53 27.49 -16.08 6.93
C SER A 53 26.54 -17.24 6.58
N THR A 54 25.69 -17.67 7.51
CA THR A 54 24.63 -18.68 7.29
C THR A 54 23.44 -18.10 6.49
N PHE A 55 23.21 -16.79 6.60
CA PHE A 55 22.15 -16.05 5.92
C PHE A 55 22.37 -16.06 4.40
N ASN A 56 23.58 -15.70 3.95
CA ASN A 56 23.96 -15.71 2.52
C ASN A 56 23.88 -17.13 1.90
N GLN A 57 24.14 -18.19 2.69
CA GLN A 57 23.99 -19.58 2.23
C GLN A 57 22.52 -20.01 2.05
N CYS A 58 21.59 -19.52 2.87
CA CYS A 58 20.15 -19.78 2.67
C CYS A 58 19.63 -19.07 1.42
N ILE A 59 20.08 -17.85 1.19
CA ILE A 59 19.63 -17.00 0.08
C ILE A 59 20.11 -17.57 -1.27
N PHE A 60 21.38 -17.96 -1.36
CA PHE A 60 21.94 -18.59 -2.57
C PHE A 60 21.22 -19.90 -2.95
N SER A 61 20.63 -20.60 -1.96
CA SER A 61 19.83 -21.81 -2.18
C SER A 61 18.36 -21.56 -2.54
N LEU A 62 17.84 -20.35 -2.29
CA LEU A 62 16.46 -19.94 -2.54
C LEU A 62 16.27 -19.15 -3.84
N GLY A 63 17.30 -19.10 -4.70
CA GLY A 63 17.37 -18.32 -5.95
C GLY A 63 16.27 -18.54 -6.99
N GLN A 64 15.22 -19.31 -6.69
CA GLN A 64 14.00 -19.46 -7.49
C GLN A 64 12.68 -19.26 -6.70
N THR A 65 12.71 -18.82 -5.43
CA THR A 65 11.55 -18.94 -4.49
C THR A 65 11.15 -17.64 -3.76
N VAL A 66 11.35 -16.47 -4.38
CA VAL A 66 10.99 -15.18 -3.74
C VAL A 66 9.49 -14.90 -3.77
N SER A 67 8.83 -15.24 -4.88
CA SER A 67 7.38 -15.03 -5.06
C SER A 67 6.54 -15.74 -3.98
N PRO A 68 6.77 -17.04 -3.69
CA PRO A 68 6.15 -17.73 -2.57
C PRO A 68 6.32 -17.04 -1.21
N ILE A 69 7.50 -16.49 -0.91
CA ILE A 69 7.76 -15.81 0.36
C ILE A 69 6.93 -14.51 0.46
N ARG A 70 6.86 -13.73 -0.62
CA ARG A 70 6.02 -12.52 -0.65
C ARG A 70 4.54 -12.86 -0.43
N GLN A 71 4.04 -13.91 -1.09
CA GLN A 71 2.65 -14.35 -0.92
C GLN A 71 2.35 -14.84 0.50
N LEU A 72 3.29 -15.56 1.12
CA LEU A 72 3.17 -15.99 2.51
C LEU A 72 3.09 -14.79 3.45
N LEU A 73 3.93 -13.76 3.25
CA LEU A 73 3.87 -12.52 4.02
C LEU A 73 2.54 -11.79 3.85
N LEU A 74 2.02 -11.71 2.62
CA LEU A 74 0.71 -11.13 2.35
C LEU A 74 -0.39 -11.87 3.13
N ASN A 75 -0.39 -13.20 3.08
CA ASN A 75 -1.37 -14.01 3.82
C ASN A 75 -1.23 -13.82 5.33
N LEU A 76 -0.01 -13.81 5.87
CA LEU A 76 0.24 -13.60 7.31
C LEU A 76 -0.27 -12.24 7.78
N THR A 77 -0.11 -11.18 6.98
CA THR A 77 -0.56 -9.82 7.33
C THR A 77 -2.08 -9.66 7.34
N SER A 78 -2.85 -10.67 6.90
CA SER A 78 -4.29 -10.72 7.15
C SER A 78 -4.65 -10.84 8.65
N VAL A 79 -3.73 -11.35 9.47
CA VAL A 79 -3.93 -11.55 10.92
C VAL A 79 -3.38 -10.36 11.71
N ARG A 80 -4.20 -9.79 12.61
CA ARG A 80 -3.85 -8.61 13.43
C ARG A 80 -2.50 -8.72 14.14
N SER A 81 -2.27 -9.81 14.87
CA SER A 81 -1.01 -10.00 15.62
C SER A 81 0.23 -10.01 14.73
N MET A 82 0.11 -10.46 13.48
CA MET A 82 1.22 -10.39 12.52
C MET A 82 1.47 -8.97 12.06
N ARG A 83 0.40 -8.22 11.77
CA ARG A 83 0.52 -6.79 11.47
C ARG A 83 1.18 -6.02 12.61
N GLN A 84 0.73 -6.24 13.85
CA GLN A 84 1.33 -5.62 15.03
C GLN A 84 2.84 -5.89 15.12
N ARG A 85 3.27 -7.14 14.96
CA ARG A 85 4.70 -7.50 14.93
C ARG A 85 5.48 -6.83 13.80
N ILE A 86 4.89 -6.77 12.60
CA ILE A 86 5.52 -6.17 11.41
C ILE A 86 5.61 -4.66 11.55
N CYS A 87 4.54 -4.00 12.01
CA CYS A 87 4.53 -2.58 12.34
C CYS A 87 5.48 -2.27 13.49
N ASP A 88 5.67 -3.18 14.46
CA ASP A 88 6.69 -3.05 15.50
C ASP A 88 8.12 -3.09 14.94
N GLY A 89 8.35 -3.89 13.90
CA GLY A 89 9.61 -3.98 13.15
C GLY A 89 9.63 -3.10 11.89
N GLN A 90 9.16 -1.85 11.99
CA GLN A 90 8.81 -0.99 10.84
C GLN A 90 9.91 -0.80 9.79
N ILE A 91 11.20 -0.95 10.16
CA ILE A 91 12.34 -0.84 9.23
C ILE A 91 12.20 -1.88 8.10
N HIS A 92 11.85 -3.12 8.43
CA HIS A 92 11.73 -4.19 7.43
C HIS A 92 10.51 -3.98 6.53
N LEU A 93 9.41 -3.43 7.07
CA LEU A 93 8.27 -3.03 6.25
C LEU A 93 8.66 -1.88 5.31
N SER A 94 9.41 -0.89 5.80
CA SER A 94 9.94 0.23 5.00
C SER A 94 10.77 -0.27 3.82
N LEU A 95 11.72 -1.17 4.08
CA LEU A 95 12.57 -1.77 3.06
C LEU A 95 11.77 -2.60 2.04
N LEU A 96 10.74 -3.31 2.49
CA LEU A 96 9.88 -4.06 1.57
C LEU A 96 9.12 -3.12 0.63
N VAL A 97 8.55 -2.04 1.15
CA VAL A 97 7.78 -1.07 0.35
C VAL A 97 8.68 -0.24 -0.56
N SER A 98 9.94 0.02 -0.18
CA SER A 98 10.90 0.71 -1.05
C SER A 98 11.24 -0.07 -2.32
N LEU A 99 10.86 -1.35 -2.41
CA LEU A 99 10.97 -2.15 -3.64
C LEU A 99 9.90 -1.83 -4.69
N LEU A 100 8.78 -1.18 -4.31
CA LEU A 100 7.66 -0.94 -5.22
C LEU A 100 8.08 -0.29 -6.56
N PRO A 101 8.92 0.76 -6.59
CA PRO A 101 9.34 1.39 -7.85
C PRO A 101 10.28 0.52 -8.70
N GLU A 102 11.03 -0.40 -8.05
CA GLU A 102 12.09 -1.18 -8.69
C GLU A 102 11.55 -2.47 -9.34
N LEU A 103 10.44 -2.99 -8.83
CA LEU A 103 9.86 -4.25 -9.27
C LEU A 103 9.26 -4.16 -10.67
N GLN A 104 9.68 -5.07 -11.55
CA GLN A 104 9.22 -5.12 -12.94
C GLN A 104 7.87 -5.85 -13.09
N ASP A 105 7.59 -6.83 -12.23
CA ASP A 105 6.37 -7.64 -12.32
C ASP A 105 5.21 -7.09 -11.48
N THR A 106 4.02 -7.03 -12.09
CA THR A 106 2.80 -6.52 -11.45
C THR A 106 2.39 -7.34 -10.23
N ALA A 107 2.55 -8.67 -10.27
CA ALA A 107 2.13 -9.55 -9.18
C ALA A 107 2.89 -9.23 -7.87
N SER A 108 4.19 -9.01 -7.94
CA SER A 108 5.00 -8.65 -6.78
C SER A 108 4.67 -7.25 -6.28
N ARG A 109 4.47 -6.27 -7.17
CA ARG A 109 4.02 -4.92 -6.77
C ARG A 109 2.68 -4.97 -6.06
N LEU A 110 1.72 -5.72 -6.59
CA LEU A 110 0.42 -5.93 -5.97
C LEU A 110 0.54 -6.58 -4.58
N THR A 111 1.43 -7.57 -4.46
CA THR A 111 1.67 -8.26 -3.18
C THR A 111 2.24 -7.32 -2.12
N ILE A 112 3.24 -6.51 -2.48
CA ILE A 112 3.84 -5.53 -1.55
C ILE A 112 2.84 -4.43 -1.19
N ALA A 113 2.08 -3.91 -2.16
CA ALA A 113 1.00 -2.96 -1.91
C ALA A 113 -0.05 -3.55 -0.95
N GLY A 114 -0.39 -4.83 -1.11
CA GLY A 114 -1.31 -5.54 -0.21
C GLY A 114 -0.78 -5.67 1.21
N ILE A 115 0.51 -5.98 1.38
CA ILE A 115 1.17 -6.03 2.70
C ILE A 115 1.12 -4.64 3.37
N LEU A 116 1.44 -3.58 2.61
CA LEU A 116 1.36 -2.20 3.08
C LEU A 116 -0.08 -1.86 3.52
N LYS A 117 -1.07 -2.13 2.66
CA LYS A 117 -2.49 -1.91 2.97
C LYS A 117 -2.90 -2.60 4.26
N ASN A 118 -2.56 -3.88 4.39
CA ASN A 118 -2.87 -4.65 5.57
C ASN A 118 -2.25 -3.98 6.81
N CYS A 119 -0.96 -3.67 6.80
CA CYS A 119 -0.28 -3.05 7.94
C CYS A 119 -0.85 -1.67 8.31
N CYS A 120 -1.22 -0.85 7.31
CA CYS A 120 -1.88 0.44 7.52
C CYS A 120 -3.29 0.31 8.14
N PHE A 121 -3.87 -0.88 8.24
CA PHE A 121 -5.12 -1.08 8.96
C PHE A 121 -4.98 -0.87 10.48
N GLU A 122 -3.78 -1.06 11.05
CA GLU A 122 -3.52 -0.98 12.49
C GLU A 122 -3.30 0.47 12.95
N GLU A 123 -4.39 1.14 13.35
CA GLU A 123 -4.41 2.56 13.70
C GLU A 123 -3.47 2.95 14.84
N GLU A 124 -3.29 2.07 15.82
CA GLU A 124 -2.39 2.26 16.95
C GLU A 124 -0.91 2.40 16.53
N TYR A 125 -0.57 1.98 15.29
CA TYR A 125 0.76 2.11 14.72
C TYR A 125 0.91 3.26 13.72
N HIS A 126 -0.14 4.03 13.39
CA HIS A 126 -0.05 5.10 12.40
C HIS A 126 1.05 6.13 12.73
N GLY A 127 1.23 6.48 14.00
CA GLY A 127 2.34 7.35 14.40
C GLY A 127 3.70 6.79 13.99
N ARG A 128 3.91 5.48 14.15
CA ARG A 128 5.14 4.80 13.78
C ARG A 128 5.28 4.63 12.26
N LEU A 129 4.21 4.21 11.58
CA LEU A 129 4.17 4.03 10.12
C LEU A 129 4.27 5.36 9.35
N CYS A 130 3.97 6.48 9.98
CA CYS A 130 4.11 7.80 9.37
C CYS A 130 5.48 8.42 9.69
N TYR A 131 5.92 8.41 10.95
CA TYR A 131 7.06 9.21 11.38
C TYR A 131 8.34 8.42 11.66
N HIS A 132 8.27 7.08 11.78
CA HIS A 132 9.42 6.24 12.12
C HIS A 132 9.78 5.20 11.06
N SER A 133 9.07 5.15 9.94
CA SER A 133 9.43 4.35 8.78
C SER A 133 10.13 5.24 7.76
N ASP A 134 11.41 4.98 7.51
CA ASP A 134 12.26 5.73 6.57
C ASP A 134 11.65 5.75 5.17
N ASP A 135 10.98 6.85 4.82
CA ASP A 135 10.41 7.15 3.51
C ASP A 135 9.45 6.09 2.90
N MET A 136 8.97 5.13 3.69
CA MET A 136 8.05 4.06 3.23
C MET A 136 6.88 4.58 2.40
N ILE A 137 6.14 5.56 2.95
CA ILE A 137 4.99 6.14 2.27
C ILE A 137 5.46 6.91 1.04
N VAL A 138 6.58 7.62 1.11
CA VAL A 138 7.17 8.34 -0.03
C VAL A 138 7.47 7.39 -1.19
N SER A 139 8.05 6.20 -0.94
CA SER A 139 8.26 5.17 -1.97
C SER A 139 6.95 4.72 -2.63
N ALA A 140 5.88 4.55 -1.85
CA ALA A 140 4.56 4.22 -2.38
C ALA A 140 3.93 5.37 -3.18
N LEU A 141 4.25 6.63 -2.86
CA LEU A 141 3.76 7.79 -3.62
C LEU A 141 4.48 7.98 -4.95
N ILE A 142 5.78 7.65 -5.03
CA ILE A 142 6.56 7.77 -6.27
C ILE A 142 5.91 7.01 -7.42
N VAL A 143 5.38 5.80 -7.17
CA VAL A 143 4.73 4.99 -8.21
C VAL A 143 3.36 5.51 -8.66
N LEU A 144 2.79 6.51 -7.97
CA LEU A 144 1.55 7.17 -8.38
C LEU A 144 1.79 8.44 -9.23
N CYS A 145 3.03 8.94 -9.23
CA CYS A 145 3.43 10.15 -9.95
C CYS A 145 3.63 9.85 -11.44
N ASP A 146 3.31 10.81 -12.31
CA ASP A 146 3.59 10.74 -13.74
C ASP A 146 4.29 12.00 -14.25
N ALA A 147 5.21 11.87 -15.20
CA ALA A 147 5.89 13.02 -15.81
C ALA A 147 4.95 14.01 -16.51
N ASN A 148 3.71 13.59 -16.85
CA ASN A 148 2.68 14.45 -17.44
C ASN A 148 1.80 15.17 -16.40
N ASP A 149 2.01 14.94 -15.10
CA ASP A 149 1.28 15.65 -14.06
C ASP A 149 1.58 17.15 -14.08
N VAL A 150 0.54 17.96 -13.89
CA VAL A 150 0.61 19.42 -13.95
C VAL A 150 0.53 19.97 -12.53
N ILE A 151 1.65 19.90 -11.81
CA ILE A 151 1.78 20.45 -10.46
C ILE A 151 2.48 21.82 -10.55
N LYS A 152 1.88 22.84 -9.95
CA LYS A 152 2.46 24.20 -9.90
C LYS A 152 3.72 24.22 -9.03
N ASP A 153 4.70 25.05 -9.37
CA ASP A 153 5.97 25.14 -8.63
C ASP A 153 5.79 25.37 -7.12
N GLU A 154 4.84 26.22 -6.72
CA GLU A 154 4.52 26.48 -5.32
C GLU A 154 4.06 25.23 -4.55
N ASP A 155 3.34 24.34 -5.23
CA ASP A 155 2.85 23.08 -4.66
C ASP A 155 3.93 22.00 -4.75
N LEU A 156 4.70 21.96 -5.84
CA LEU A 156 5.81 21.04 -6.04
C LEU A 156 6.88 21.22 -4.95
N CYS A 157 7.17 22.46 -4.55
CA CYS A 157 8.10 22.78 -3.46
C CYS A 157 7.72 22.11 -2.13
N LYS A 158 6.43 21.84 -1.90
CA LYS A 158 5.91 21.19 -0.68
C LYS A 158 6.09 19.67 -0.67
N LEU A 159 6.39 19.05 -1.82
CA LEU A 159 6.58 17.61 -1.90
C LEU A 159 7.92 17.17 -1.29
N PRO A 160 8.03 15.94 -0.77
CA PRO A 160 9.29 15.35 -0.32
C PRO A 160 10.39 15.39 -1.40
N PRO A 161 11.68 15.52 -1.01
CA PRO A 161 12.79 15.58 -1.97
C PRO A 161 12.79 14.45 -3.02
N PRO A 162 12.57 13.17 -2.67
CA PRO A 162 12.55 12.09 -3.67
C PRO A 162 11.45 12.26 -4.72
N ILE A 163 10.28 12.78 -4.33
CA ILE A 163 9.16 13.02 -5.26
C ILE A 163 9.45 14.23 -6.16
N ARG A 164 10.04 15.30 -5.61
CA ARG A 164 10.45 16.45 -6.42
C ARG A 164 11.50 16.05 -7.47
N GLU A 165 12.44 15.19 -7.09
CA GLU A 165 13.48 14.72 -8.00
C GLU A 165 12.89 13.99 -9.21
N VAL A 166 11.95 13.05 -9.02
CA VAL A 166 11.32 12.31 -10.13
C VAL A 166 10.47 13.20 -11.04
N TYR A 167 9.86 14.26 -10.52
CA TYR A 167 9.15 15.26 -11.33
C TYR A 167 10.13 16.14 -12.12
N HIS A 168 11.20 16.63 -11.49
CA HIS A 168 12.20 17.48 -12.16
C HIS A 168 12.98 16.73 -13.24
N SER A 169 13.36 15.48 -13.01
CA SER A 169 14.05 14.63 -13.98
C SER A 169 13.13 14.13 -15.09
N ARG A 170 11.80 14.32 -14.96
CA ARG A 170 10.76 13.73 -15.80
C ARG A 170 10.89 12.21 -15.93
N SER A 171 11.40 11.56 -14.87
CA SER A 171 11.53 10.10 -14.82
C SER A 171 10.33 9.41 -14.17
N ALA A 172 9.41 10.18 -13.58
CA ALA A 172 8.17 9.65 -12.99
C ALA A 172 7.34 8.91 -14.04
N LYS A 173 6.96 7.66 -13.72
CA LYS A 173 6.10 6.82 -14.54
C LYS A 173 5.04 6.22 -13.64
N ARG A 174 3.78 6.60 -13.86
CA ARG A 174 2.67 6.08 -13.06
C ARG A 174 2.54 4.58 -13.24
N GLU A 175 2.20 3.90 -12.16
CA GLU A 175 1.81 2.50 -12.17
C GLU A 175 0.69 2.26 -13.19
N SER A 176 0.92 1.31 -14.09
CA SER A 176 -0.04 0.97 -15.14
C SER A 176 -1.19 0.12 -14.64
N ASP A 177 -0.96 -0.72 -13.63
CA ASP A 177 -1.97 -1.65 -13.12
C ASP A 177 -2.95 -0.96 -12.17
N VAL A 178 -4.24 -1.04 -12.51
CA VAL A 178 -5.33 -0.40 -11.76
C VAL A 178 -5.47 -0.99 -10.36
N LEU A 179 -5.24 -2.30 -10.18
CA LEU A 179 -5.35 -2.95 -8.87
C LEU A 179 -4.20 -2.57 -7.95
N VAL A 180 -2.98 -2.41 -8.46
CA VAL A 180 -1.84 -1.91 -7.67
C VAL A 180 -2.12 -0.49 -7.20
N LYS A 181 -2.50 0.43 -8.10
CA LYS A 181 -2.89 1.81 -7.74
C LYS A 181 -3.99 1.84 -6.69
N THR A 182 -5.04 1.02 -6.89
CA THR A 182 -6.18 0.91 -5.96
C THR A 182 -5.69 0.47 -4.59
N THR A 183 -4.87 -0.58 -4.52
CA THR A 183 -4.38 -1.15 -3.26
C THR A 183 -3.51 -0.16 -2.48
N ILE A 184 -2.68 0.62 -3.18
CA ILE A 184 -1.91 1.70 -2.55
C ILE A 184 -2.85 2.77 -2.01
N CYS A 185 -3.83 3.23 -2.79
CA CYS A 185 -4.80 4.24 -2.34
C CYS A 185 -5.65 3.75 -1.17
N GLU A 186 -6.02 2.48 -1.13
CA GLU A 186 -6.69 1.87 0.03
C GLU A 186 -5.79 1.93 1.27
N ALA A 187 -4.48 1.69 1.15
CA ALA A 187 -3.53 1.84 2.26
C ALA A 187 -3.48 3.28 2.78
N LEU A 188 -3.45 4.26 1.89
CA LEU A 188 -3.51 5.69 2.24
C LEU A 188 -4.84 6.03 2.93
N LEU A 189 -5.95 5.47 2.45
CA LEU A 189 -7.27 5.63 3.07
C LEU A 189 -7.31 5.02 4.49
N GLN A 190 -6.66 3.87 4.72
CA GLN A 190 -6.55 3.32 6.07
C GLN A 190 -5.84 4.29 7.01
N LEU A 191 -4.73 4.92 6.58
CA LEU A 191 -4.01 5.94 7.37
C LEU A 191 -4.89 7.15 7.68
N CYS A 192 -5.76 7.55 6.75
CA CYS A 192 -6.70 8.65 6.94
C CYS A 192 -7.69 8.45 8.09
N ALA A 193 -7.85 7.22 8.63
CA ALA A 193 -8.70 6.97 9.78
C ALA A 193 -8.29 7.78 11.02
N THR A 194 -7.01 8.07 11.20
CA THR A 194 -6.50 8.84 12.35
C THR A 194 -6.10 10.26 11.96
N LYS A 195 -6.18 11.19 12.92
CA LYS A 195 -5.63 12.55 12.75
C LYS A 195 -4.16 12.53 12.35
N THR A 196 -3.36 11.70 13.02
CA THR A 196 -1.92 11.55 12.77
C THR A 196 -1.63 11.20 11.32
N GLY A 197 -2.31 10.18 10.77
CA GLY A 197 -2.16 9.79 9.38
C GLY A 197 -2.55 10.89 8.40
N ARG A 198 -3.72 11.55 8.60
CA ARG A 198 -4.15 12.65 7.73
C ARG A 198 -3.17 13.83 7.74
N GLN A 199 -2.69 14.23 8.91
CA GLN A 199 -1.71 15.31 9.04
C GLN A 199 -0.40 14.98 8.34
N TYR A 200 0.09 13.73 8.51
CA TYR A 200 1.28 13.27 7.82
C TYR A 200 1.09 13.27 6.30
N LEU A 201 0.02 12.68 5.78
CA LEU A 201 -0.24 12.63 4.34
C LEU A 201 -0.38 14.03 3.72
N ARG A 202 -1.02 14.99 4.43
CA ARG A 202 -1.04 16.40 4.00
C ARG A 202 0.36 17.01 3.98
N SER A 203 1.20 16.70 4.97
CA SER A 203 2.58 17.20 5.04
C SER A 203 3.46 16.68 3.88
N LEU A 204 3.14 15.52 3.31
CA LEU A 204 3.77 15.01 2.09
C LEU A 204 3.23 15.66 0.79
N GLY A 205 2.21 16.52 0.88
CA GLY A 205 1.54 17.09 -0.27
C GLY A 205 0.76 16.06 -1.10
N LEU A 206 0.28 14.98 -0.48
CA LEU A 206 -0.42 13.88 -1.16
C LEU A 206 -1.59 14.36 -2.05
N TYR A 207 -2.31 15.38 -1.60
CA TYR A 207 -3.41 15.98 -2.36
C TYR A 207 -3.00 16.37 -3.78
N PHE A 208 -1.80 16.93 -3.97
CA PHE A 208 -1.35 17.37 -5.29
C PHE A 208 -1.13 16.20 -6.25
N ILE A 209 -0.58 15.08 -5.75
CA ILE A 209 -0.35 13.86 -6.53
C ILE A 209 -1.69 13.22 -6.89
N LEU A 210 -2.58 13.03 -5.91
CA LEU A 210 -3.87 12.38 -6.14
C LEU A 210 -4.83 13.20 -6.98
N ARG A 211 -4.74 14.53 -6.96
CA ARG A 211 -5.53 15.40 -7.86
C ARG A 211 -5.19 15.15 -9.33
N GLU A 212 -3.91 15.05 -9.66
CA GLU A 212 -3.46 14.82 -11.04
C GLU A 212 -3.76 13.39 -11.48
N MET A 213 -3.59 12.42 -10.57
CA MET A 213 -3.98 11.03 -10.82
C MET A 213 -5.50 10.91 -11.00
N HIS A 214 -6.33 11.49 -10.13
CA HIS A 214 -7.79 11.47 -10.23
C HIS A 214 -8.27 11.98 -11.59
N ARG A 215 -7.74 13.11 -12.06
CA ARG A 215 -8.06 13.65 -13.39
C ARG A 215 -7.78 12.64 -14.50
N PHE A 216 -6.58 12.05 -14.50
CA PHE A 216 -6.18 11.05 -15.48
C PHE A 216 -7.06 9.79 -15.42
N GLU A 217 -7.31 9.26 -14.23
CA GLU A 217 -8.12 8.05 -14.06
C GLU A 217 -9.61 8.26 -14.42
N CYS A 218 -10.13 9.49 -14.25
CA CYS A 218 -11.47 9.87 -14.74
C CYS A 218 -11.54 9.89 -16.26
N ASP A 219 -10.50 10.40 -16.93
CA ASP A 219 -10.42 10.39 -18.39
C ASP A 219 -10.37 8.94 -18.92
N GLU A 220 -9.57 8.06 -18.28
CA GLU A 220 -9.54 6.62 -18.58
C GLU A 220 -10.90 5.95 -18.33
N GLU A 221 -11.59 6.28 -17.23
CA GLU A 221 -12.95 5.79 -16.97
C GLU A 221 -13.91 6.17 -18.10
N ASN A 222 -13.88 7.43 -18.56
CA ASN A 222 -14.73 7.92 -19.65
C ASN A 222 -14.43 7.23 -20.98
N ILE A 223 -13.14 7.01 -21.28
CA ILE A 223 -12.74 6.22 -22.47
C ILE A 223 -13.30 4.80 -22.37
N LEU A 224 -13.18 4.15 -21.21
CA LEU A 224 -13.68 2.80 -21.01
C LEU A 224 -15.21 2.73 -21.14
N LYS A 225 -15.97 3.69 -20.62
CA LYS A 225 -17.44 3.75 -20.82
C LYS A 225 -17.84 3.69 -22.29
N THR A 226 -17.05 4.33 -23.17
CA THR A 226 -17.33 4.35 -24.62
C THR A 226 -16.84 3.11 -25.36
N THR A 227 -15.80 2.44 -24.87
CA THR A 227 -15.06 1.40 -25.63
C THR A 227 -15.20 -0.02 -25.09
N LYS A 228 -15.49 -0.19 -23.79
CA LYS A 228 -15.49 -1.48 -23.10
C LYS A 228 -16.57 -1.54 -22.02
N GLN A 229 -17.38 -2.60 -22.05
CA GLN A 229 -18.33 -2.89 -20.97
C GLN A 229 -17.86 -4.13 -20.19
N GLY A 230 -17.94 -4.07 -18.85
CA GLY A 230 -17.68 -5.23 -17.97
C GLY A 230 -16.68 -4.97 -16.84
N LYS A 231 -15.89 -6.00 -16.51
CA LYS A 231 -15.01 -6.07 -15.33
C LYS A 231 -13.91 -4.98 -15.31
N GLU A 232 -13.36 -4.61 -16.47
CA GLU A 232 -12.33 -3.57 -16.57
C GLU A 232 -12.86 -2.20 -16.17
N LEU A 233 -14.04 -1.81 -16.67
CA LEU A 233 -14.70 -0.56 -16.29
C LEU A 233 -15.01 -0.54 -14.79
N LEU A 234 -15.52 -1.64 -14.23
CA LEU A 234 -15.77 -1.74 -12.79
C LEU A 234 -14.47 -1.57 -11.96
N THR A 235 -13.37 -2.13 -12.45
CA THR A 235 -12.06 -2.01 -11.79
C THR A 235 -11.55 -0.57 -11.84
N GLN A 236 -11.71 0.11 -12.99
CA GLN A 236 -11.36 1.52 -13.14
C GLN A 236 -12.22 2.42 -12.24
N LYS A 237 -13.54 2.22 -12.22
CA LYS A 237 -14.45 2.93 -11.33
C LYS A 237 -14.07 2.78 -9.86
N ASN A 238 -13.66 1.57 -9.46
CA ASN A 238 -13.22 1.34 -8.08
C ASN A 238 -11.97 2.16 -7.74
N LEU A 239 -11.01 2.27 -8.67
CA LEU A 239 -9.86 3.15 -8.47
C LEU A 239 -10.28 4.60 -8.29
N VAL A 240 -11.08 5.14 -9.21
CA VAL A 240 -11.56 6.54 -9.15
C VAL A 240 -12.27 6.81 -7.82
N PHE A 241 -13.19 5.93 -7.42
CA PHE A 241 -13.91 6.00 -6.15
C PHE A 241 -12.98 6.03 -4.92
N VAL A 242 -11.98 5.15 -4.88
CA VAL A 242 -11.03 5.10 -3.74
C VAL A 242 -10.18 6.37 -3.72
N VAL A 243 -9.75 6.89 -4.87
CA VAL A 243 -8.96 8.14 -4.95
C VAL A 243 -9.77 9.32 -4.44
N GLU A 244 -11.04 9.44 -4.85
CA GLU A 244 -11.95 10.48 -4.36
C GLU A 244 -12.09 10.42 -2.84
N HIS A 245 -12.28 9.23 -2.27
CA HIS A 245 -12.38 9.06 -0.83
C HIS A 245 -11.12 9.53 -0.10
N VAL A 246 -9.92 9.23 -0.61
CA VAL A 246 -8.68 9.73 0.00
C VAL A 246 -8.61 11.26 -0.11
N VAL A 247 -8.92 11.82 -1.28
CA VAL A 247 -8.90 13.28 -1.52
C VAL A 247 -9.87 13.99 -0.58
N ASP A 248 -11.11 13.49 -0.43
CA ASP A 248 -12.11 14.05 0.48
C ASP A 248 -11.61 14.07 1.92
N GLN A 249 -10.92 13.00 2.36
CA GLN A 249 -10.31 12.98 3.68
C GLN A 249 -9.19 14.02 3.83
N LEU A 250 -8.45 14.32 2.76
CA LEU A 250 -7.37 15.30 2.80
C LEU A 250 -7.90 16.74 2.73
N ILE A 251 -9.00 17.00 2.02
CA ILE A 251 -9.62 18.33 1.93
C ILE A 251 -10.27 18.74 3.25
N CYS A 252 -11.01 17.83 3.90
CA CYS A 252 -11.71 18.12 5.16
C CYS A 252 -10.73 18.35 6.33
N GLU A 253 -10.67 19.59 6.83
CA GLU A 253 -9.76 20.02 7.89
C GLU A 253 -10.09 19.39 9.26
N GLU A 254 -9.12 19.38 10.17
CA GLU A 254 -9.30 18.73 11.48
C GLU A 254 -10.30 19.44 12.41
N ASN A 255 -10.57 20.73 12.17
CA ASN A 255 -11.57 21.53 12.89
C ASN A 255 -13.02 21.22 12.46
N GLU A 256 -13.23 20.70 11.25
CA GLU A 256 -14.53 20.30 10.69
C GLU A 256 -14.95 18.89 11.13
N ARG A 257 -14.05 18.16 11.82
CA ARG A 257 -14.25 16.75 12.19
C ARG A 257 -14.80 16.60 13.61
N PRO A 258 -15.52 15.49 13.90
CA PRO A 258 -15.92 15.14 15.25
C PRO A 258 -14.72 15.10 16.20
N LYS A 259 -14.82 15.78 17.35
CA LYS A 259 -13.71 15.93 18.31
C LYS A 259 -13.62 14.78 19.31
N ASP A 260 -14.70 14.02 19.46
CA ASP A 260 -14.83 12.99 20.51
C ASP A 260 -14.24 11.63 20.10
N TYR A 261 -13.68 11.52 18.88
CA TYR A 261 -13.20 10.26 18.32
C TYR A 261 -11.75 10.38 17.87
N SER A 262 -10.92 9.41 18.26
CA SER A 262 -9.53 9.28 17.80
C SER A 262 -9.44 8.69 16.38
N SER A 263 -10.41 7.85 16.02
CA SER A 263 -10.55 7.25 14.70
C SER A 263 -11.86 7.65 14.04
N LEU A 264 -11.81 7.87 12.72
CA LEU A 264 -13.01 8.03 11.90
C LEU A 264 -13.83 6.75 11.80
N ARG A 265 -13.23 5.58 12.03
CA ARG A 265 -13.96 4.30 11.99
C ARG A 265 -14.92 4.13 13.17
N ASP A 266 -14.69 4.89 14.24
CA ASP A 266 -15.51 4.86 15.46
C ASP A 266 -16.66 5.88 15.42
N VAL A 267 -16.69 6.75 14.41
CA VAL A 267 -17.73 7.76 14.26
C VAL A 267 -19.04 7.07 13.88
N PRO A 268 -20.11 7.19 14.68
CA PRO A 268 -21.38 6.56 14.37
C PRO A 268 -22.00 7.22 13.15
N ILE A 269 -22.49 6.39 12.23
CA ILE A 269 -23.26 6.83 11.06
C ILE A 269 -24.71 6.45 11.33
N ASP A 270 -25.62 7.42 11.24
CA ASP A 270 -27.04 7.12 11.35
C ASP A 270 -27.53 6.37 10.11
N LYS A 271 -28.58 5.57 10.30
CA LYS A 271 -29.08 4.67 9.25
C LYS A 271 -29.51 5.41 7.97
N GLU A 272 -30.05 6.63 8.10
CA GLU A 272 -30.47 7.41 6.92
C GLU A 272 -29.25 7.85 6.11
N THR A 273 -28.20 8.33 6.78
CA THR A 273 -26.93 8.67 6.13
C THR A 273 -26.28 7.45 5.47
N GLU A 274 -26.25 6.30 6.16
CA GLU A 274 -25.70 5.04 5.62
C GLU A 274 -26.44 4.61 4.34
N GLU A 275 -27.78 4.58 4.36
CA GLU A 275 -28.61 4.24 3.20
C GLU A 275 -28.39 5.21 2.01
N LYS A 276 -28.20 6.51 2.28
CA LYS A 276 -27.88 7.51 1.25
C LYS A 276 -26.52 7.26 0.61
N LEU A 277 -25.50 6.97 1.41
CA LEU A 277 -24.15 6.67 0.93
C LEU A 277 -24.14 5.40 0.09
N ASP A 278 -24.81 4.33 0.54
CA ASP A 278 -24.92 3.08 -0.20
C ASP A 278 -25.65 3.26 -1.53
N LYS A 279 -26.73 4.05 -1.54
CA LYS A 279 -27.46 4.38 -2.76
C LYS A 279 -26.60 5.18 -3.74
N ALA A 280 -25.85 6.18 -3.25
CA ALA A 280 -24.95 6.98 -4.09
C ALA A 280 -23.83 6.12 -4.69
N LYS A 281 -23.19 5.28 -3.86
CA LYS A 281 -22.17 4.33 -4.30
C LYS A 281 -22.73 3.38 -5.37
N SER A 282 -23.89 2.77 -5.11
CA SER A 282 -24.56 1.88 -6.07
C SER A 282 -24.89 2.60 -7.38
N ALA A 283 -25.39 3.83 -7.32
CA ALA A 283 -25.67 4.63 -8.51
C ALA A 283 -24.41 4.93 -9.33
N TYR A 284 -23.29 5.26 -8.68
CA TYR A 284 -22.02 5.48 -9.37
C TYR A 284 -21.53 4.22 -10.09
N PHE A 285 -21.49 3.07 -9.40
CA PHE A 285 -21.02 1.82 -10.00
C PHE A 285 -21.92 1.33 -11.14
N ASN A 286 -23.25 1.56 -11.04
CA ASN A 286 -24.22 1.19 -12.06
C ASN A 286 -24.42 2.22 -13.17
N SER A 287 -23.81 3.41 -13.07
CA SER A 287 -23.90 4.42 -14.13
C SER A 287 -23.27 3.92 -15.42
N THR A 288 -23.92 4.16 -16.56
CA THR A 288 -23.42 3.74 -17.87
C THR A 288 -22.29 4.63 -18.36
#